data_AF-A0A5Q4TB30-F1
#
_entry.id   AF-A0A5Q4TB30-F1
#
_cell.length_a   1.000
_cell.length_b   1.000
_cell.length_c   1.000
_cell.angle_alpha   90.00
_cell.angle_beta   90.00
_cell.angle_gamma   90.00
#
_symmetry.space_group_name_H-M   'P 1'
#
loop_
_entity.id
_entity.type
_entity.pdbx_description
1 polymer ?
#
loop_
_entity_poly.entity_id
_entity_poly.type
_entity_poly.pdbx_seq_one_letter_code
_entity_poly.pdbx_strand_id
1 'polypeptide(L)'
;MSPATGGPALFIGGDTDYVALVRPELDPADPDVRRAAAEAGVGAEEFAGAGDTWAVLVESGGEGDGFELPGVRDTEPAGFAERLRAELAAAAGPFEVDGGAVLRLDARPAGEGAYAFTAHVTPPGDDAVPLTVETGPLPVDGLLADLDAFLGSLA
;
A
#
# COMPACT_ATOMS: atom_id res chain seq x y z
N MET A 1 1.27 17.05 -3.81
CA MET A 1 1.77 16.42 -5.05
C MET A 1 2.63 15.28 -4.58
N SER A 2 2.11 14.06 -4.63
CA SER A 2 2.90 12.87 -4.28
C SER A 2 3.98 12.70 -5.35
N PRO A 3 5.23 12.35 -4.97
CA PRO A 3 6.22 11.95 -5.96
C PRO A 3 5.61 10.83 -6.78
N ALA A 4 5.71 10.93 -8.11
CA ALA A 4 5.37 9.82 -8.98
C ALA A 4 6.45 8.76 -8.76
N THR A 5 6.28 7.97 -7.70
CA THR A 5 7.10 6.80 -7.46
C THR A 5 6.84 5.86 -8.62
N GLY A 6 7.83 5.68 -9.50
CA GLY A 6 7.77 4.57 -10.44
C GLY A 6 7.62 3.27 -9.65
N GLY A 7 7.00 2.25 -10.23
CA GLY A 7 6.97 0.92 -9.65
C GLY A 7 5.61 0.44 -9.13
N PRO A 8 5.56 -0.81 -8.65
CA PRO A 8 4.34 -1.45 -8.16
C PRO A 8 3.70 -0.70 -7.00
N ALA A 9 2.40 -0.44 -7.11
CA ALA A 9 1.62 0.21 -6.07
C ALA A 9 0.20 -0.36 -6.01
N LEU A 10 -0.24 -0.74 -4.82
CA LEU A 10 -1.60 -1.16 -4.52
C LEU A 10 -2.18 -0.21 -3.46
N PHE A 11 -3.23 0.52 -3.81
CA PHE A 11 -3.93 1.41 -2.90
C PHE A 11 -5.27 0.80 -2.48
N ILE A 12 -5.51 0.73 -1.17
CA ILE A 12 -6.78 0.35 -0.58
C ILE A 12 -7.30 1.58 0.17
N GLY A 13 -8.13 2.38 -0.50
CA GLY A 13 -8.75 3.55 0.10
C GLY A 13 -9.01 4.67 -0.90
N GLY A 14 -9.44 5.80 -0.35
CA GLY A 14 -9.68 7.04 -1.11
C GLY A 14 -8.55 8.05 -0.91
N ASP A 15 -8.78 9.28 -1.35
CA ASP A 15 -7.75 10.33 -1.32
C ASP A 15 -7.33 10.76 0.10
N THR A 16 -8.19 10.55 1.11
CA THR A 16 -7.98 11.03 2.48
C THR A 16 -7.68 9.93 3.49
N ASP A 17 -8.06 8.71 3.17
CA ASP A 17 -7.96 7.56 4.07
C ASP A 17 -7.64 6.32 3.23
N TYR A 18 -6.37 5.91 3.28
CA TYR A 18 -5.88 4.76 2.53
C TYR A 18 -4.74 4.04 3.25
N VAL A 19 -4.60 2.77 2.90
CA VAL A 19 -3.35 2.04 3.07
C VAL A 19 -2.83 1.65 1.69
N ALA A 20 -1.53 1.83 1.46
CA ALA A 20 -0.88 1.47 0.21
C ALA A 20 0.32 0.57 0.44
N LEU A 21 0.42 -0.50 -0.34
CA LEU A 21 1.67 -1.24 -0.50
C LEU A 21 2.36 -0.74 -1.76
N VAL A 22 3.57 -0.21 -1.60
CA VAL A 22 4.34 0.36 -2.71
C VAL A 22 5.75 -0.19 -2.71
N ARG A 23 6.32 -0.38 -3.89
CA ARG A 23 7.76 -0.57 -4.05
C ARG A 23 8.31 0.64 -4.82
N PRO A 24 8.85 1.65 -4.11
CA PRO A 24 9.34 2.86 -4.72
C PRO A 24 10.48 2.59 -5.71
N GLU A 25 10.28 2.97 -6.97
CA GLU A 25 11.34 3.12 -7.96
C GLU A 25 11.57 4.63 -8.11
N LEU A 26 12.46 5.15 -7.28
CA LEU A 26 12.91 6.55 -7.37
C LEU A 26 14.03 6.63 -8.40
N ASP A 27 13.86 7.46 -9.43
CA ASP A 27 14.95 7.78 -10.35
C ASP A 27 15.89 8.81 -9.68
N PRO A 28 17.15 8.47 -9.38
CA PRO A 28 18.10 9.42 -8.79
C PRO A 28 18.43 10.60 -9.73
N ALA A 29 18.13 10.49 -11.03
CA ALA A 29 18.23 11.59 -11.96
C ALA A 29 17.04 12.57 -11.87
N ASP A 30 15.94 12.20 -11.19
CA ASP A 30 14.76 13.03 -11.05
C ASP A 30 15.08 14.32 -10.24
N PRO A 31 14.72 15.52 -10.74
CA PRO A 31 14.98 16.78 -10.05
C PRO A 31 14.38 16.86 -8.64
N ASP A 32 13.23 16.25 -8.40
CA ASP A 32 12.55 16.25 -7.10
C ASP A 32 13.24 15.29 -6.13
N VAL A 33 13.66 14.11 -6.59
CA VAL A 33 14.48 13.17 -5.80
C VAL A 33 15.80 13.80 -5.40
N ARG A 34 16.48 14.48 -6.33
CA ARG A 34 17.73 15.18 -6.05
C ARG A 34 17.57 16.32 -5.06
N ARG A 35 16.45 17.04 -5.13
CA ARG A 35 16.13 18.11 -4.17
C ARG A 35 15.89 17.55 -2.77
N ALA A 36 15.06 16.50 -2.66
CA ALA A 36 14.78 15.84 -1.39
C ALA A 36 16.05 15.23 -0.77
N ALA A 37 16.90 14.59 -1.57
CA ALA A 37 18.19 14.06 -1.14
C ALA A 37 19.12 15.14 -0.58
N ALA A 38 19.19 16.29 -1.26
CA ALA A 38 19.98 17.43 -0.79
C ALA A 38 19.44 18.03 0.52
N GLU A 39 18.11 18.09 0.69
CA GLU A 39 17.47 18.53 1.94
C GLU A 39 17.73 17.55 3.09
N ALA A 40 17.77 16.25 2.80
CA ALA A 40 18.12 15.19 3.76
C ALA A 40 19.64 15.06 4.01
N GLY A 41 20.48 15.76 3.25
CA GLY A 41 21.93 15.74 3.39
C GLY A 41 22.61 14.46 2.90
N VAL A 42 21.96 13.70 2.00
CA VAL A 42 22.45 12.42 1.43
C VAL A 42 22.62 12.54 -0.09
N GLY A 43 23.32 11.56 -0.69
CA GLY A 43 23.41 11.45 -2.15
C GLY A 43 22.06 11.08 -2.78
N ALA A 44 21.80 11.46 -4.03
CA ALA A 44 20.54 11.13 -4.70
C ALA A 44 20.39 9.62 -4.93
N GLU A 45 21.50 8.93 -5.20
CA GLU A 45 21.56 7.47 -5.34
C GLU A 45 21.33 6.76 -3.99
N GLU A 46 21.78 7.36 -2.89
CA GLU A 46 21.55 6.85 -1.54
C GLU A 46 20.09 7.08 -1.11
N PHE A 47 19.54 8.25 -1.44
CA PHE A 47 18.15 8.60 -1.16
C PHE A 47 17.15 7.79 -1.98
N ALA A 48 17.45 7.55 -3.26
CA ALA A 48 16.62 6.71 -4.13
C ALA A 48 16.59 5.24 -3.64
N GLY A 49 17.61 4.82 -2.90
CA GLY A 49 17.76 3.45 -2.44
C GLY A 49 17.96 2.47 -3.60
N ALA A 50 17.93 1.17 -3.28
CA ALA A 50 18.07 0.12 -4.29
C ALA A 50 16.77 -0.12 -5.10
N GLY A 51 15.67 0.57 -4.77
CA GLY A 51 14.38 0.44 -5.45
C GLY A 51 13.69 -0.92 -5.28
N ASP A 52 14.21 -1.77 -4.41
CA ASP A 52 13.76 -3.15 -4.17
C ASP A 52 13.03 -3.32 -2.82
N THR A 53 13.04 -2.29 -1.96
CA THR A 53 12.38 -2.32 -0.66
C THR A 53 10.91 -1.97 -0.78
N TRP A 54 10.04 -2.85 -0.29
CA TRP A 54 8.63 -2.57 -0.13
C TRP A 54 8.39 -1.59 1.01
N ALA A 55 7.35 -0.78 0.92
CA ALA A 55 6.90 0.11 1.97
C ALA A 55 5.38 0.05 2.11
N VAL A 56 4.90 0.33 3.33
CA VAL A 56 3.50 0.59 3.60
C VAL A 56 3.34 2.08 3.86
N LEU A 57 2.41 2.70 3.14
CA LEU A 57 1.97 4.07 3.37
C LEU A 57 0.57 4.04 3.95
N VAL A 58 0.31 4.90 4.92
CA VAL A 58 -0.96 5.00 5.62
C VAL A 58 -1.36 6.47 5.66
N GLU A 59 -2.56 6.80 5.21
CA GLU A 59 -3.16 8.12 5.39
C GLU A 59 -4.45 7.96 6.19
N SER A 60 -4.64 8.79 7.20
CA SER A 60 -5.88 8.87 7.98
C SER A 60 -6.18 10.31 8.34
N GLY A 61 -7.32 10.83 7.90
CA GLY A 61 -7.75 12.20 8.20
C GLY A 61 -6.81 13.30 7.71
N GLY A 62 -5.99 13.03 6.68
CA GLY A 62 -5.01 13.98 6.15
C GLY A 62 -3.64 13.97 6.84
N GLU A 63 -3.41 13.02 7.76
CA GLU A 63 -2.11 12.74 8.35
C GLU A 63 -1.54 11.45 7.74
N GLY A 64 -0.41 11.59 7.06
CA GLY A 64 0.29 10.50 6.39
C GLY A 64 1.45 9.97 7.23
N ASP A 65 1.55 8.65 7.33
CA ASP A 65 2.65 7.90 7.93
C ASP A 65 3.08 6.75 7.00
N GLY A 66 4.20 6.12 7.29
CA GLY A 66 4.67 4.97 6.52
C GLY A 66 5.99 4.40 7.01
N PHE A 67 6.27 3.18 6.58
CA PHE A 67 7.48 2.47 6.98
C PHE A 67 7.90 1.45 5.92
N GLU A 68 9.20 1.17 5.92
CA GLU A 68 9.82 0.20 5.02
C GLU A 68 9.68 -1.24 5.55
N LEU A 69 9.66 -2.18 4.62
CA LEU A 69 9.54 -3.60 4.83
C LEU A 69 10.78 -4.33 4.27
N PRO A 70 11.93 -4.22 4.95
CA PRO A 70 13.16 -4.84 4.48
C PRO A 70 13.01 -6.37 4.44
N GLY A 71 13.36 -6.96 3.29
CA GLY A 71 13.37 -8.41 3.09
C GLY A 71 12.04 -9.02 2.61
N VAL A 72 10.98 -8.21 2.45
CA VAL A 72 9.74 -8.64 1.80
C VAL A 72 9.99 -8.85 0.32
N ARG A 73 9.59 -10.02 -0.19
CA ARG A 73 9.70 -10.37 -1.62
C ARG A 73 8.39 -10.10 -2.33
N ASP A 74 8.43 -9.85 -3.63
CA ASP A 74 7.23 -9.60 -4.47
C ASP A 74 6.14 -10.67 -4.33
N THR A 75 6.51 -11.91 -4.03
CA THR A 75 5.56 -13.01 -3.78
C THR A 75 4.64 -12.78 -2.58
N GLU A 76 5.08 -11.99 -1.60
CA GLU A 76 4.28 -11.69 -0.40
C GLU A 76 3.17 -10.68 -0.70
N PRO A 77 3.43 -9.47 -1.26
CA PRO A 77 2.39 -8.57 -1.75
C PRO A 77 1.52 -9.19 -2.84
N ALA A 78 2.10 -9.97 -3.76
CA ALA A 78 1.33 -10.69 -4.77
C ALA A 78 0.33 -11.66 -4.12
N GLY A 79 0.79 -12.48 -3.16
CA GLY A 79 -0.07 -13.43 -2.46
C GLY A 79 -1.18 -12.75 -1.65
N PHE A 80 -0.91 -11.58 -1.07
CA PHE A 80 -1.93 -10.76 -0.41
C PHE A 80 -2.97 -10.25 -1.42
N ALA A 81 -2.53 -9.66 -2.53
CA ALA A 81 -3.40 -9.13 -3.58
C ALA A 81 -4.26 -10.24 -4.23
N GLU A 82 -3.69 -11.41 -4.50
CA GLU A 82 -4.42 -12.57 -5.02
C GLU A 82 -5.54 -13.03 -4.07
N ARG A 83 -5.25 -13.06 -2.76
CA ARG A 83 -6.26 -13.43 -1.74
C ARG A 83 -7.36 -12.39 -1.63
N LEU A 84 -7.02 -11.11 -1.59
CA LEU A 84 -8.01 -10.03 -1.59
C LEU A 84 -8.90 -10.06 -2.82
N ARG A 85 -8.31 -10.28 -4.00
CA ARG A 85 -9.02 -10.43 -5.27
C ARG A 85 -9.97 -11.63 -5.24
N ALA A 86 -9.52 -12.78 -4.73
CA ALA A 86 -10.33 -13.98 -4.65
C ALA A 86 -11.54 -13.80 -3.72
N GLU A 87 -11.32 -13.18 -2.54
CA GLU A 87 -12.41 -12.86 -1.61
C GLU A 87 -13.41 -11.88 -2.24
N LEU A 88 -12.95 -10.78 -2.85
CA LEU A 88 -13.83 -9.81 -3.51
C LEU A 88 -14.67 -10.42 -4.63
N ALA A 89 -14.09 -11.32 -5.42
CA ALA A 89 -14.80 -11.99 -6.51
C ALA A 89 -15.85 -13.01 -6.02
N ALA A 90 -15.67 -13.56 -4.81
CA ALA A 90 -16.55 -14.57 -4.24
C ALA A 90 -17.54 -14.02 -3.20
N ALA A 91 -17.28 -12.83 -2.65
CA ALA A 91 -17.95 -12.37 -1.45
C ALA A 91 -19.41 -11.96 -1.68
N ALA A 92 -20.26 -12.38 -0.75
CA ALA A 92 -21.63 -11.90 -0.57
C ALA A 92 -21.84 -11.27 0.82
N GLY A 93 -20.77 -11.13 1.61
CA GLY A 93 -20.79 -10.71 3.01
C GLY A 93 -19.41 -10.22 3.49
N PRO A 94 -19.24 -9.98 4.80
CA PRO A 94 -17.95 -9.56 5.35
C PRO A 94 -16.91 -10.68 5.27
N PHE A 95 -15.64 -10.29 5.13
CA PHE A 95 -14.50 -11.21 5.07
C PHE A 95 -13.24 -10.54 5.65
N GLU A 96 -12.19 -11.34 5.86
CA GLU A 96 -10.91 -10.85 6.36
C GLU A 96 -9.78 -11.32 5.44
N VAL A 97 -8.76 -10.49 5.25
CA VAL A 97 -7.57 -10.83 4.47
C VAL A 97 -6.33 -10.51 5.29
N ASP A 98 -5.54 -11.54 5.56
CA ASP A 98 -4.31 -11.43 6.34
C ASP A 98 -3.08 -11.21 5.44
N GLY A 99 -2.50 -10.02 5.43
CA GLY A 99 -1.26 -9.67 4.72
C GLY A 99 0.01 -10.09 5.46
N GLY A 100 -0.09 -10.88 6.54
CA GLY A 100 1.01 -11.30 7.38
C GLY A 100 1.15 -10.43 8.63
N ALA A 101 2.37 -10.29 9.15
CA ALA A 101 2.60 -9.62 10.43
C ALA A 101 2.28 -8.11 10.43
N VAL A 102 2.17 -7.50 9.25
CA VAL A 102 2.16 -6.04 9.09
C VAL A 102 0.77 -5.50 8.75
N LEU A 103 -0.02 -6.20 7.94
CA LEU A 103 -1.30 -5.69 7.44
C LEU A 103 -2.36 -6.77 7.57
N ARG A 104 -3.51 -6.40 8.13
CA ARG A 104 -4.74 -7.17 8.05
C ARG A 104 -5.88 -6.27 7.59
N LEU A 105 -6.74 -6.77 6.72
CA LEU A 105 -7.97 -6.09 6.30
C LEU A 105 -9.20 -6.82 6.81
N ASP A 106 -10.11 -6.09 7.43
CA ASP A 106 -11.48 -6.54 7.66
C ASP A 106 -12.40 -5.81 6.67
N ALA A 107 -13.09 -6.56 5.81
CA ALA A 107 -13.93 -6.02 4.75
C ALA A 107 -15.42 -6.19 5.11
N ARG A 108 -16.22 -5.16 4.84
CA ARG A 108 -17.67 -5.19 5.04
C ARG A 108 -18.41 -4.59 3.84
N PRO A 109 -19.56 -5.17 3.43
CA PRO A 109 -20.40 -4.57 2.40
C PRO A 109 -20.80 -3.14 2.79
N ALA A 110 -20.67 -2.20 1.86
CA ALA A 110 -20.89 -0.78 2.08
C ALA A 110 -21.68 -0.13 0.94
N GLY A 111 -22.67 -0.86 0.41
CA GLY A 111 -23.48 -0.45 -0.73
C GLY A 111 -23.55 -1.56 -1.78
N GLU A 112 -24.31 -1.32 -2.85
CA GLU A 112 -24.35 -2.24 -3.99
C GLU A 112 -22.99 -2.20 -4.71
N GLY A 113 -22.32 -3.36 -4.81
CA GLY A 113 -21.03 -3.48 -5.48
C GLY A 113 -19.89 -2.70 -4.82
N ALA A 114 -19.97 -2.42 -3.51
CA ALA A 114 -18.94 -1.68 -2.79
C ALA A 114 -18.63 -2.27 -1.42
N TYR A 115 -17.37 -2.16 -1.00
CA TYR A 115 -16.88 -2.58 0.31
C TYR A 115 -16.19 -1.42 1.03
N ALA A 116 -16.34 -1.36 2.34
CA ALA A 116 -15.50 -0.58 3.22
C ALA A 116 -14.53 -1.53 3.93
N PHE A 117 -13.30 -1.07 4.18
CA PHE A 117 -12.28 -1.87 4.84
C PHE A 117 -11.77 -1.18 6.10
N THR A 118 -11.55 -1.96 7.15
CA THR A 118 -10.74 -1.56 8.29
C THR A 118 -9.38 -2.20 8.12
N ALA A 119 -8.35 -1.39 7.89
CA ALA A 119 -6.96 -1.82 7.81
C ALA A 119 -6.33 -1.74 9.19
N HIS A 120 -5.82 -2.87 9.68
CA HIS A 120 -4.99 -2.95 10.87
C HIS A 120 -3.55 -3.06 10.44
N VAL A 121 -2.77 -2.03 10.72
CA VAL A 121 -1.36 -1.91 10.33
C VAL A 121 -0.51 -2.00 11.58
N THR A 122 0.43 -2.93 11.59
CA THR A 122 1.41 -3.10 12.68
C THR A 122 2.80 -2.84 12.13
N PRO A 123 3.36 -1.63 12.33
CA PRO A 123 4.71 -1.34 11.88
C PRO A 123 5.73 -2.26 12.56
N PRO A 124 6.84 -2.63 11.88
CA PRO A 124 7.90 -3.42 12.49
C PRO A 124 8.65 -2.59 13.53
N GLY A 125 9.03 -3.24 14.64
CA GLY A 125 9.81 -2.64 15.73
C GLY A 125 9.10 -2.71 17.08
N ASP A 126 9.87 -2.85 18.15
CA ASP A 126 9.33 -3.09 19.50
C ASP A 126 8.54 -1.89 20.08
N ASP A 127 8.88 -0.67 19.63
CA ASP A 127 8.23 0.58 20.04
C ASP A 127 7.17 1.07 19.03
N ALA A 128 6.87 0.29 17.98
CA ALA A 128 5.91 0.67 16.96
C ALA A 128 4.48 0.71 17.51
N VAL A 129 3.74 1.76 17.14
CA VAL A 129 2.33 1.91 17.51
C VAL A 129 1.46 1.33 16.39
N PRO A 130 0.60 0.33 16.67
CA PRO A 130 -0.36 -0.15 15.69
C PRO A 130 -1.32 0.95 15.24
N LEU A 131 -1.61 0.97 13.95
CA LEU A 131 -2.51 1.93 13.32
C LEU A 131 -3.77 1.20 12.84
N THR A 132 -4.91 1.89 12.93
CA THR A 132 -6.16 1.42 12.34
C THR A 132 -6.71 2.49 11.44
N VAL A 133 -6.98 2.14 10.18
CA VAL A 133 -7.54 3.05 9.18
C VAL A 133 -8.81 2.46 8.61
N GLU A 134 -9.89 3.24 8.64
CA GLU A 134 -11.13 2.91 7.97
C GLU A 134 -11.11 3.54 6.57
N THR A 135 -11.35 2.71 5.56
CA THR A 135 -11.28 3.10 4.15
C THR A 135 -12.61 2.83 3.45
N GLY A 136 -12.88 3.59 2.39
CA GLY A 136 -14.04 3.40 1.53
C GLY A 136 -15.29 4.18 1.94
N PRO A 137 -16.45 3.88 1.32
CA PRO A 137 -16.72 2.74 0.44
C PRO A 137 -15.92 2.77 -0.88
N LEU A 138 -15.40 1.62 -1.30
CA LEU A 138 -14.66 1.41 -2.54
C LEU A 138 -15.49 0.54 -3.51
N PRO A 139 -15.64 0.95 -4.79
CA PRO A 139 -16.27 0.11 -5.81
C PRO A 139 -15.47 -1.18 -6.05
N VAL A 140 -16.14 -2.33 -6.01
CA VAL A 140 -15.50 -3.64 -6.19
C VAL A 140 -14.85 -3.77 -7.56
N ASP A 141 -15.53 -3.33 -8.63
CA ASP A 141 -15.00 -3.42 -9.99
C ASP A 141 -13.70 -2.62 -10.18
N GLY A 142 -13.63 -1.42 -9.57
CA GLY A 142 -12.42 -0.59 -9.60
C GLY A 142 -11.29 -1.25 -8.84
N LEU A 143 -11.57 -1.73 -7.62
CA LEU A 143 -10.57 -2.40 -6.80
C LEU A 143 -10.05 -3.70 -7.44
N LEU A 144 -10.90 -4.48 -8.10
CA LEU A 144 -10.48 -5.66 -8.86
C LEU A 144 -9.55 -5.29 -10.02
N ALA A 145 -9.83 -4.19 -10.73
CA ALA A 145 -8.97 -3.70 -11.79
C ALA A 145 -7.61 -3.22 -11.27
N ASP A 146 -7.59 -2.52 -10.13
CA ASP A 146 -6.36 -2.06 -9.48
C ASP A 146 -5.52 -3.25 -8.99
N LEU A 147 -6.15 -4.30 -8.46
CA LEU A 147 -5.49 -5.55 -8.08
C LEU A 147 -4.88 -6.28 -9.28
N ASP A 148 -5.59 -6.36 -10.41
CA ASP A 148 -5.08 -6.96 -11.64
C ASP A 148 -3.90 -6.17 -12.21
N ALA A 149 -3.97 -4.83 -12.20
CA ALA A 149 -2.87 -3.96 -12.63
C ALA A 149 -1.64 -4.11 -11.72
N PHE A 150 -1.86 -4.14 -10.41
CA PHE A 150 -0.80 -4.36 -9.43
C PHE A 150 -0.11 -5.71 -9.64
N LEU A 151 -0.86 -6.81 -9.74
CA LEU A 151 -0.30 -8.13 -10.00
C LEU A 151 0.47 -8.18 -11.33
N GLY A 152 -0.02 -7.49 -12.36
CA GLY A 152 0.67 -7.36 -13.63
C GLY A 152 2.00 -6.59 -13.56
N SER A 153 2.15 -5.66 -12.60
CA SER A 153 3.38 -4.88 -12.40
C SER A 153 4.51 -5.66 -11.69
N LEU A 154 4.18 -6.81 -11.08
CA LEU A 154 5.13 -7.69 -10.39
C LEU A 154 5.72 -8.79 -11.28
N ALA A 155 5.23 -8.91 -12.52
CA ALA A 155 5.53 -10.01 -13.44
C ALA A 155 6.74 -9.77 -14.35
#